data_AF-A0A6U1X1R5-F1
#
_entry.id   AF-A0A6U1X1R5-F1
#
_cell.length_a   1.000
_cell.length_b   1.000
_cell.length_c   1.000
_cell.angle_alpha   90.00
_cell.angle_beta   90.00
_cell.angle_gamma   90.00
#
_symmetry.space_group_name_H-M   'P 1'
#
loop_
_entity.id
_entity.type
_entity.pdbx_description
1 polymer ?
#
loop_
_entity_poly.entity_id
_entity_poly.type
_entity_poly.pdbx_seq_one_letter_code
_entity_poly.pdbx_strand_id
1 'polypeptide(L)'
;MMWLISEMGNPDSQYRAYLDILPGSYPNHPLSWTDEELAETAGTGLDNTSKSIKQLLQKVFEHLSEKLVQANPSLFPGWSFEKFVWAFQTVNSRSWTVTNENNEKESVLVPLADMLNHAPGAGLGGLSYDKTYFMINATKDYATGDQVFDNYGAKSNFDLLSTYGFVLEDNAYDYMTLQFSLKPSNLVHTIVEPLLKAVE
;
A
#
# COMPACT_ATOMS: atom_id res chain seq x y z
N MET A 1 -10.71 -4.57 -0.56
CA MET A 1 -11.27 -3.47 -1.38
C MET A 1 -12.79 -3.54 -1.49
N MET A 2 -13.38 -4.56 -2.12
CA MET A 2 -14.84 -4.65 -2.34
C MET A 2 -15.65 -4.61 -1.04
N TRP A 3 -15.19 -5.35 -0.02
CA TRP A 3 -15.79 -5.32 1.32
C TRP A 3 -15.87 -3.89 1.90
N LEU A 4 -14.78 -3.13 1.78
CA LEU A 4 -14.72 -1.75 2.30
C LEU A 4 -15.75 -0.85 1.61
N ILE A 5 -15.92 -0.97 0.29
CA ILE A 5 -16.91 -0.18 -0.46
C ILE A 5 -18.35 -0.57 -0.08
N SER A 6 -18.60 -1.87 0.08
CA SER A 6 -19.90 -2.39 0.53
C SER A 6 -20.24 -1.89 1.93
N GLU A 7 -19.33 -2.02 2.89
CA GLU A 7 -19.54 -1.60 4.28
C GLU A 7 -19.65 -0.08 4.42
N MET A 8 -18.86 0.70 3.66
CA MET A 8 -19.01 2.16 3.63
C MET A 8 -20.41 2.59 3.22
N GLY A 9 -21.02 1.82 2.32
CA GLY A 9 -22.39 2.00 1.83
C GLY A 9 -23.49 1.55 2.78
N ASN A 10 -23.15 0.77 3.81
CA ASN A 10 -24.08 0.22 4.77
C ASN A 10 -24.19 1.15 6.00
N PRO A 11 -25.34 1.83 6.21
CA PRO A 11 -25.52 2.71 7.37
C PRO A 11 -25.54 1.93 8.69
N ASP A 12 -25.92 0.66 8.66
CA ASP A 12 -26.02 -0.22 9.83
C ASP A 12 -24.76 -1.09 10.03
N SER A 13 -23.64 -0.73 9.39
CA SER A 13 -22.38 -1.45 9.55
C SER A 13 -21.95 -1.47 11.02
N GLN A 14 -21.59 -2.65 11.53
CA GLN A 14 -20.97 -2.77 12.86
C GLN A 14 -19.64 -2.01 12.96
N TYR A 15 -19.01 -1.69 11.81
CA TYR A 15 -17.77 -0.96 11.71
C TYR A 15 -17.98 0.53 11.46
N ARG A 16 -19.22 1.06 11.50
CA ARG A 16 -19.56 2.45 11.14
C ARG A 16 -18.62 3.48 11.77
N ALA A 17 -18.35 3.35 13.07
CA ALA A 17 -17.46 4.26 13.80
C ALA A 17 -16.02 4.28 13.24
N TYR A 18 -15.49 3.13 12.83
CA TYR A 18 -14.18 3.04 12.18
C TYR A 18 -14.23 3.61 10.76
N LEU A 19 -15.27 3.28 10.01
CA LEU A 19 -15.46 3.73 8.64
C LEU A 19 -15.60 5.26 8.54
N ASP A 20 -16.20 5.91 9.54
CA ASP A 20 -16.37 7.37 9.60
C ASP A 20 -15.10 8.15 9.89
N ILE A 21 -14.07 7.51 10.50
CA ILE A 21 -12.80 8.17 10.80
C ILE A 21 -11.76 7.98 9.69
N LEU A 22 -12.01 7.11 8.72
CA LEU A 22 -11.12 6.93 7.58
C LEU A 22 -11.01 8.24 6.77
N PRO A 23 -9.84 8.56 6.21
CA PRO A 23 -9.69 9.72 5.35
C PRO A 23 -10.66 9.67 4.17
N GLY A 24 -11.32 10.79 3.85
CA GLY A 24 -12.20 10.87 2.69
C GLY A 24 -11.46 10.80 1.34
N SER A 25 -10.16 11.10 1.32
CA SER A 25 -9.30 11.02 0.14
C SER A 25 -7.82 10.95 0.53
N TYR A 26 -6.95 10.63 -0.43
CA TYR A 26 -5.50 10.56 -0.28
C TYR A 26 -4.81 11.49 -1.30
N PRO A 27 -4.89 12.82 -1.13
CA PRO A 27 -4.43 13.78 -2.14
C PRO A 27 -2.92 13.68 -2.43
N ASN A 28 -2.12 13.28 -1.45
CA ASN A 28 -0.66 13.16 -1.62
C ASN A 28 -0.24 11.83 -2.26
N HIS A 29 -1.16 10.90 -2.48
CA HIS A 29 -0.84 9.64 -3.12
C HIS A 29 -0.82 9.84 -4.65
N PRO A 30 0.20 9.34 -5.38
CA PRO A 30 0.32 9.52 -6.84
C PRO A 30 -0.88 9.05 -7.68
N LEU A 31 -1.73 8.16 -7.15
CA LEU A 31 -2.95 7.73 -7.83
C LEU A 31 -4.06 8.80 -7.79
N SER A 32 -3.92 9.83 -6.97
CA SER A 32 -4.84 10.97 -6.87
C SER A 32 -4.30 12.23 -7.54
N TRP A 33 -3.04 12.22 -7.98
CA TRP A 33 -2.40 13.36 -8.64
C TRP A 33 -2.94 13.62 -10.05
N THR A 34 -2.90 14.89 -10.45
CA THR A 34 -3.14 15.33 -11.82
C THR A 34 -1.99 14.93 -12.75
N ASP A 35 -2.20 15.09 -14.06
CA ASP A 35 -1.15 14.81 -15.03
C ASP A 35 0.01 15.82 -14.90
N GLU A 36 -0.26 17.07 -14.51
CA GLU A 36 0.75 18.09 -14.23
C GLU A 36 1.59 17.73 -13.00
N GLU A 37 0.95 17.33 -11.90
CA GLU A 37 1.66 16.89 -10.68
C GLU A 37 2.51 15.64 -10.93
N LEU A 38 2.01 14.68 -11.73
CA LEU A 38 2.81 13.52 -12.13
C LEU A 38 3.97 13.89 -13.06
N ALA A 39 3.80 14.89 -13.92
CA ALA A 39 4.85 15.36 -14.84
C ALA A 39 6.07 15.93 -14.10
N GLU A 40 5.90 16.49 -12.89
CA GLU A 40 7.02 16.90 -12.02
C GLU A 40 7.93 15.73 -11.62
N THR A 41 7.44 14.50 -11.74
CA THR A 41 8.21 13.28 -11.43
C THR A 41 8.79 12.58 -12.66
N ALA A 42 8.76 13.27 -13.81
CA ALA A 42 9.33 12.76 -15.05
C ALA A 42 10.80 12.31 -14.87
N GLY A 43 11.11 11.10 -15.32
CA GLY A 43 12.44 10.48 -15.18
C GLY A 43 12.67 9.65 -13.91
N THR A 44 11.80 9.75 -12.90
CA THR A 44 11.94 8.99 -11.62
C THR A 44 11.27 7.61 -11.64
N GLY A 45 10.60 7.25 -12.73
CA GLY A 45 9.79 6.03 -12.84
C GLY A 45 8.43 6.10 -12.15
N LEU A 46 8.19 7.10 -11.29
CA LEU A 46 6.93 7.25 -10.56
C LEU A 46 5.75 7.58 -11.48
N ASP A 47 5.94 8.49 -12.44
CA ASP A 47 4.92 8.84 -13.43
C ASP A 47 4.41 7.58 -14.19
N ASN A 48 5.33 6.86 -14.82
CA ASN A 48 5.00 5.65 -15.59
C ASN A 48 4.37 4.55 -14.72
N THR A 49 4.88 4.35 -13.50
CA THR A 49 4.34 3.38 -12.54
C THR A 49 2.91 3.76 -12.14
N SER A 50 2.68 5.02 -11.79
CA SER A 50 1.36 5.51 -11.38
C SER A 50 0.33 5.40 -12.50
N LYS A 51 0.71 5.79 -13.73
CA LYS A 51 -0.12 5.62 -14.93
C LYS A 51 -0.45 4.15 -15.19
N SER A 52 0.53 3.25 -15.07
CA SER A 52 0.34 1.81 -15.27
C SER A 52 -0.59 1.20 -14.22
N ILE A 53 -0.45 1.60 -12.95
CA ILE A 53 -1.34 1.16 -11.87
C ILE A 53 -2.75 1.71 -12.08
N LYS A 54 -2.92 3.00 -12.40
CA LYS A 54 -4.24 3.57 -12.73
C LYS A 54 -4.94 2.79 -13.86
N GLN A 55 -4.21 2.46 -14.92
CA GLN A 55 -4.74 1.66 -16.04
C GLN A 55 -5.12 0.24 -15.62
N LEU A 56 -4.32 -0.41 -14.76
CA LEU A 56 -4.65 -1.73 -14.22
C LEU A 56 -5.91 -1.66 -13.36
N LEU A 57 -6.00 -0.69 -12.45
CA LEU A 57 -7.17 -0.49 -11.60
C LEU A 57 -8.42 -0.22 -12.44
N GLN A 58 -8.32 0.55 -13.51
CA GLN A 58 -9.44 0.80 -14.43
C GLN A 58 -9.95 -0.50 -15.06
N LYS A 59 -9.05 -1.36 -15.56
CA LYS A 59 -9.42 -2.68 -16.12
C LYS A 59 -10.07 -3.58 -15.08
N VAL A 60 -9.54 -3.61 -13.86
CA VAL A 60 -10.11 -4.40 -12.76
C VAL A 60 -11.49 -3.86 -12.36
N PHE A 61 -11.64 -2.54 -12.29
CA PHE A 61 -12.92 -1.88 -12.01
C PHE A 61 -13.98 -2.25 -13.04
N GLU A 62 -13.66 -2.17 -14.33
CA GLU A 62 -14.57 -2.55 -15.42
C GLU A 62 -14.97 -4.02 -15.33
N HIS A 63 -14.00 -4.90 -15.11
CA HIS A 63 -14.25 -6.34 -14.97
C HIS A 63 -15.17 -6.66 -13.78
N LEU A 64 -14.90 -6.07 -12.61
CA LEU A 64 -15.72 -6.25 -11.42
C LEU A 64 -17.11 -5.62 -11.57
N SER A 65 -17.19 -4.50 -12.31
CA SER A 65 -18.47 -3.85 -12.62
C SER A 65 -19.37 -4.81 -13.39
N GLU A 66 -18.85 -5.43 -14.45
CA GLU A 66 -19.59 -6.38 -15.29
C GLU A 66 -19.92 -7.69 -14.55
N LYS A 67 -18.93 -8.30 -13.88
CA LYS A 67 -19.08 -9.65 -13.33
C LYS A 67 -19.75 -9.72 -11.97
N LEU A 68 -19.67 -8.66 -11.16
CA LEU A 68 -20.11 -8.69 -9.77
C LEU A 68 -21.11 -7.58 -9.43
N VAL A 69 -20.78 -6.33 -9.74
CA VAL A 69 -21.57 -5.18 -9.28
C VAL A 69 -22.91 -5.08 -10.01
N GLN A 70 -22.95 -5.28 -11.33
CA GLN A 70 -24.20 -5.26 -12.09
C GLN A 70 -25.21 -6.31 -11.62
N ALA A 71 -24.72 -7.48 -11.18
CA ALA A 71 -25.57 -8.54 -10.64
C ALA A 71 -26.01 -8.25 -9.19
N ASN A 72 -25.32 -7.39 -8.46
CA ASN A 72 -25.54 -7.14 -7.03
C ASN A 72 -25.47 -5.63 -6.67
N PRO A 73 -26.22 -4.74 -7.35
CA PRO A 73 -26.03 -3.30 -7.21
C PRO A 73 -26.34 -2.78 -5.80
N SER A 74 -27.23 -3.44 -5.07
CA SER A 74 -27.56 -3.08 -3.68
C SER A 74 -26.41 -3.29 -2.69
N LEU A 75 -25.46 -4.20 -2.99
CA LEU A 75 -24.29 -4.44 -2.15
C LEU A 75 -23.20 -3.38 -2.33
N PHE A 76 -23.23 -2.61 -3.43
CA PHE A 76 -22.18 -1.63 -3.73
C PHE A 76 -22.76 -0.25 -4.03
N PRO A 77 -23.48 0.37 -3.06
CA PRO A 77 -24.14 1.64 -3.30
C PRO A 77 -23.13 2.76 -3.58
N GLY A 78 -23.36 3.48 -4.68
CA GLY A 78 -22.47 4.53 -5.16
C GLY A 78 -21.11 4.01 -5.62
N TRP A 79 -21.05 2.77 -6.15
CA TRP A 79 -19.90 2.25 -6.88
C TRP A 79 -19.44 3.23 -7.96
N SER A 80 -18.18 3.63 -7.90
CA SER A 80 -17.53 4.51 -8.88
C SER A 80 -16.03 4.20 -8.93
N PHE A 81 -15.35 4.63 -9.99
CA PHE A 81 -13.91 4.39 -10.12
C PHE A 81 -13.13 5.11 -9.00
N GLU A 82 -13.56 6.31 -8.62
CA GLU A 82 -12.98 7.10 -7.54
C GLU A 82 -13.08 6.36 -6.20
N LYS A 83 -14.25 5.79 -5.87
CA LYS A 83 -14.40 4.97 -4.65
C LYS A 83 -13.56 3.69 -4.71
N PHE A 84 -13.41 3.10 -5.89
CA PHE A 84 -12.56 1.93 -6.07
C PHE A 84 -11.08 2.24 -5.83
N VAL A 85 -10.58 3.35 -6.37
CA VAL A 85 -9.22 3.84 -6.13
C VAL A 85 -9.05 4.22 -4.65
N TRP A 86 -10.00 4.93 -4.04
CA TRP A 86 -9.97 5.24 -2.61
C TRP A 86 -9.88 3.98 -1.74
N ALA A 87 -10.64 2.93 -2.07
CA ALA A 87 -10.59 1.67 -1.33
C ALA A 87 -9.27 0.92 -1.54
N PHE A 88 -8.68 1.00 -2.74
CA PHE A 88 -7.34 0.49 -3.02
C PHE A 88 -6.29 1.21 -2.15
N GLN A 89 -6.29 2.54 -2.17
CA GLN A 89 -5.37 3.37 -1.38
C GLN A 89 -5.52 3.12 0.12
N THR A 90 -6.76 3.03 0.61
CA THR A 90 -7.04 2.74 2.03
C THR A 90 -6.47 1.39 2.43
N VAL A 91 -6.77 0.32 1.69
CA VAL A 91 -6.26 -1.02 2.02
C VAL A 91 -4.75 -1.08 1.92
N ASN A 92 -4.15 -0.46 0.90
CA ASN A 92 -2.70 -0.51 0.68
C ASN A 92 -1.92 0.27 1.75
N SER A 93 -2.46 1.40 2.22
CA SER A 93 -1.80 2.28 3.18
C SER A 93 -2.04 1.91 4.64
N ARG A 94 -3.10 1.16 4.97
CA ARG A 94 -3.56 0.95 6.36
C ARG A 94 -3.63 -0.51 6.80
N SER A 95 -3.36 -1.47 5.92
CA SER A 95 -3.46 -2.88 6.28
C SER A 95 -2.14 -3.46 6.78
N TRP A 96 -2.25 -4.43 7.69
CA TRP A 96 -1.15 -5.33 8.03
C TRP A 96 -1.36 -6.69 7.40
N THR A 97 -0.26 -7.36 7.10
CA THR A 97 -0.29 -8.78 6.77
C THR A 97 -0.11 -9.60 8.03
N VAL A 98 -1.15 -10.32 8.45
CA VAL A 98 -1.09 -11.24 9.60
C VAL A 98 -1.16 -12.70 9.14
N THR A 99 -0.79 -13.62 10.03
CA THR A 99 -0.90 -15.06 9.77
C THR A 99 -2.07 -15.62 10.58
N ASN A 100 -3.11 -16.11 9.91
CA ASN A 100 -4.30 -16.64 10.56
C ASN A 100 -4.04 -18.00 11.24
N GLU A 101 -5.06 -18.61 11.83
CA GLU A 101 -4.98 -19.90 12.52
C GLU A 101 -4.57 -21.06 11.59
N ASN A 102 -4.89 -20.96 10.30
CA ASN A 102 -4.55 -21.94 9.26
C ASN A 102 -3.14 -21.76 8.68
N ASN A 103 -2.32 -20.85 9.25
CA ASN A 103 -1.02 -20.45 8.73
C ASN A 103 -1.04 -19.76 7.35
N GLU A 104 -2.18 -19.18 6.98
CA GLU A 104 -2.32 -18.42 5.75
C GLU A 104 -2.09 -16.93 6.02
N LYS A 105 -1.56 -16.22 5.02
CA LYS A 105 -1.37 -14.77 5.09
C LYS A 105 -2.66 -14.06 4.72
N GLU A 106 -3.10 -13.15 5.57
CA GLU A 106 -4.29 -12.32 5.34
C GLU A 106 -3.97 -10.84 5.55
N SER A 107 -4.63 -9.98 4.78
CA SER A 107 -4.55 -8.53 4.94
C SER A 107 -5.70 -8.08 5.84
N VAL A 108 -5.37 -7.37 6.92
CA VAL A 108 -6.33 -6.90 7.93
C VAL A 108 -6.22 -5.40 8.10
N LEU A 109 -7.38 -4.75 8.26
CA LEU A 109 -7.48 -3.39 8.76
C LEU A 109 -7.73 -3.47 10.27
N VAL A 110 -6.94 -2.76 11.06
CA VAL A 110 -7.03 -2.78 12.52
C VAL A 110 -7.46 -1.40 13.01
N PRO A 111 -8.75 -1.21 13.34
CA PRO A 111 -9.24 0.07 13.83
C PRO A 111 -8.41 0.59 14.99
N LEU A 112 -8.22 1.91 15.04
CA LEU A 112 -7.38 2.65 15.99
C LEU A 112 -5.88 2.46 15.77
N ALA A 113 -5.39 1.23 15.54
CA ALA A 113 -3.98 0.99 15.28
C ALA A 113 -3.50 1.67 13.99
N ASP A 114 -4.34 1.68 12.95
CA ASP A 114 -4.06 2.31 11.64
C ASP A 114 -4.09 3.85 11.65
N MET A 115 -4.26 4.45 12.83
CA MET A 115 -4.12 5.89 13.04
C MET A 115 -2.70 6.29 13.43
N LEU A 116 -1.84 5.33 13.81
CA LEU A 116 -0.46 5.62 14.16
C LEU A 116 0.37 5.93 12.90
N ASN A 117 1.08 7.05 12.93
CA ASN A 117 1.97 7.45 11.84
C ASN A 117 3.29 6.68 11.87
N HIS A 118 4.00 6.72 10.75
CA HIS A 118 5.30 6.09 10.62
C HIS A 118 6.40 6.85 11.38
N ALA A 119 7.22 6.11 12.14
CA ALA A 119 8.57 6.54 12.49
C ALA A 119 9.57 5.36 12.37
N PRO A 120 10.75 5.56 11.76
CA PRO A 120 11.83 4.58 11.81
C PRO A 120 12.17 4.21 13.26
N GLY A 121 12.24 2.92 13.55
CA GLY A 121 12.56 2.41 14.90
C GLY A 121 11.39 2.37 15.89
N ALA A 122 10.18 2.79 15.49
CA ALA A 122 8.97 2.52 16.25
C ALA A 122 8.66 1.00 16.29
N GLY A 123 7.73 0.63 17.16
CA GLY A 123 7.25 -0.76 17.26
C GLY A 123 6.61 -1.23 15.97
N LEU A 124 6.76 -2.51 15.66
CA LEU A 124 6.07 -3.15 14.53
C LEU A 124 4.74 -3.74 15.01
N GLY A 125 3.66 -3.45 14.29
CA GLY A 125 2.37 -4.10 14.50
C GLY A 125 2.37 -5.58 14.15
N GLY A 126 1.73 -6.39 15.00
CA GLY A 126 1.58 -7.82 14.78
C GLY A 126 0.63 -8.48 15.76
N LEU A 127 0.33 -9.76 15.54
CA LEU A 127 -0.49 -10.54 16.45
C LEU A 127 0.31 -10.94 17.71
N SER A 128 -0.40 -11.03 18.84
CA SER A 128 0.10 -11.66 20.06
C SER A 128 0.46 -13.13 19.82
N TYR A 129 1.24 -13.71 20.73
CA TYR A 129 1.68 -15.10 20.62
C TYR A 129 0.50 -16.09 20.49
N ASP A 130 -0.57 -15.83 21.24
CA ASP A 130 -1.82 -16.58 21.20
C ASP A 130 -2.80 -16.12 20.10
N LYS A 131 -2.39 -15.16 19.25
CA LYS A 131 -3.18 -14.55 18.17
C LYS A 131 -4.49 -13.89 18.59
N THR A 132 -4.68 -13.63 19.90
CA THR A 132 -5.92 -13.03 20.43
C THR A 132 -5.98 -11.52 20.20
N TYR A 133 -4.84 -10.84 20.18
CA TYR A 133 -4.77 -9.39 20.08
C TYR A 133 -3.82 -8.94 18.98
N PHE A 134 -4.13 -7.81 18.36
CA PHE A 134 -3.16 -7.04 17.60
C PHE A 134 -2.41 -6.09 18.55
N MET A 135 -1.08 -6.08 18.48
CA MET A 135 -0.22 -5.34 19.39
C MET A 135 0.84 -4.54 18.63
N ILE A 136 1.08 -3.32 19.11
CA ILE A 136 2.23 -2.49 18.73
C ILE A 136 2.92 -2.12 20.04
N ASN A 137 4.16 -2.55 20.22
CA ASN A 137 4.92 -2.31 21.46
C ASN A 137 5.71 -1.00 21.35
N ALA A 138 5.64 -0.16 22.39
CA ALA A 138 6.50 1.01 22.48
C ALA A 138 7.98 0.59 22.55
N THR A 139 8.81 1.20 21.71
CA THR A 139 10.27 0.97 21.67
C THR A 139 11.06 2.03 22.42
N LYS A 140 10.38 3.05 22.94
CA LYS A 140 10.90 4.15 23.75
C LYS A 140 9.81 4.66 24.71
N ASP A 141 10.23 5.45 25.69
CA ASP A 141 9.30 6.18 26.55
C ASP A 141 8.61 7.33 25.78
N TYR A 142 7.34 7.57 26.09
CA TYR A 142 6.55 8.68 25.56
C TYR A 142 6.07 9.56 26.72
N ALA A 143 6.29 10.87 26.61
CA ALA A 143 5.75 11.84 27.55
C ALA A 143 4.28 12.15 27.24
N THR A 144 3.57 12.73 28.20
CA THR A 144 2.20 13.22 27.97
C THR A 144 2.20 14.27 26.85
N GLY A 145 1.38 14.04 25.82
CA GLY A 145 1.30 14.90 24.64
C GLY A 145 2.19 14.48 23.49
N ASP A 146 3.10 13.51 23.69
CA ASP A 146 3.86 12.94 22.59
C ASP A 146 2.96 12.14 21.66
N GLN A 147 3.25 12.24 20.37
CA GLN A 147 2.69 11.34 19.38
C GLN A 147 3.34 9.96 19.52
N VAL A 148 2.50 8.92 19.48
CA VAL A 148 2.93 7.53 19.38
C VAL A 148 2.96 7.12 17.92
N PHE A 149 3.94 6.31 17.55
CA PHE A 149 4.19 5.92 16.16
C PHE A 149 4.20 4.40 15.98
N ASP A 150 3.89 3.95 14.77
CA ASP A 150 4.14 2.61 14.25
C ASP A 150 5.33 2.64 13.27
N ASN A 151 5.85 1.48 12.92
CA ASN A 151 6.89 1.33 11.92
C ASN A 151 6.32 0.60 10.69
N TYR A 152 6.18 1.33 9.58
CA TYR A 152 5.65 0.79 8.33
C TYR A 152 6.66 -0.11 7.59
N GLY A 153 7.86 -0.30 8.15
CA GLY A 153 8.94 -1.13 7.63
C GLY A 153 10.06 -0.33 6.97
N ALA A 154 11.16 -1.02 6.69
CA ALA A 154 12.30 -0.48 5.94
C ALA A 154 11.91 -0.31 4.46
N LYS A 155 11.51 0.90 4.08
CA LYS A 155 10.95 1.23 2.76
C LYS A 155 11.69 2.41 2.13
N SER A 156 11.85 2.38 0.81
CA SER A 156 12.37 3.53 0.07
C SER A 156 11.38 4.69 0.07
N ASN A 157 11.83 5.89 -0.26
CA ASN A 157 10.94 7.02 -0.48
C ASN A 157 10.00 6.77 -1.67
N PHE A 158 10.43 5.99 -2.66
CA PHE A 158 9.54 5.55 -3.73
C PHE A 158 8.40 4.67 -3.20
N ASP A 159 8.69 3.70 -2.34
CA ASP A 159 7.68 2.82 -1.72
C ASP A 159 6.75 3.60 -0.80
N LEU A 160 7.31 4.49 0.02
CA LEU A 160 6.55 5.31 0.97
C LEU A 160 5.57 6.21 0.23
N LEU A 161 6.02 6.88 -0.83
CA LEU A 161 5.18 7.76 -1.62
C LEU A 161 4.11 6.99 -2.40
N SER A 162 4.49 5.89 -3.04
CA SER A 162 3.60 5.08 -3.87
C SER A 162 2.56 4.28 -3.08
N THR A 163 2.77 4.09 -1.77
CA THR A 163 1.88 3.30 -0.90
C THR A 163 1.10 4.18 0.07
N TYR A 164 1.75 5.17 0.70
CA TYR A 164 1.21 5.95 1.81
C TYR A 164 1.04 7.44 1.49
N GLY A 165 1.69 7.95 0.42
CA GLY A 165 1.59 9.35 0.02
C GLY A 165 2.48 10.31 0.82
N PHE A 166 3.64 9.85 1.29
CA PHE A 166 4.66 10.72 1.90
C PHE A 166 6.08 10.21 1.64
N VAL A 167 7.08 11.05 1.91
CA VAL A 167 8.51 10.70 1.91
C VAL A 167 9.16 11.14 3.22
N LEU A 168 10.34 10.61 3.53
CA LEU A 168 11.17 11.08 4.64
C LEU A 168 12.41 11.78 4.06
N GLU A 169 12.77 12.93 4.62
CA GLU A 169 13.93 13.73 4.15
C GLU A 169 15.25 12.94 4.28
N ASP A 170 15.51 12.36 5.44
CA ASP A 170 16.72 11.57 5.73
C ASP A 170 16.40 10.07 5.87
N ASN A 171 15.82 9.47 4.83
CA ASN A 171 15.44 8.06 4.86
C ASN A 171 16.67 7.13 4.80
N ALA A 172 17.05 6.56 5.95
CA ALA A 172 18.16 5.60 6.05
C ALA A 172 17.94 4.28 5.26
N TYR A 173 16.71 4.01 4.83
CA TYR A 173 16.33 2.83 4.06
C TYR A 173 16.03 3.15 2.59
N ASP A 174 16.43 4.34 2.11
CA ASP A 174 16.17 4.71 0.72
C ASP A 174 16.95 3.84 -0.28
N TYR A 175 16.30 3.48 -1.37
CA TYR A 175 16.89 2.69 -2.43
C TYR A 175 16.19 2.94 -3.77
N MET A 176 16.86 2.57 -4.86
CA MET A 176 16.30 2.60 -6.22
C MET A 176 16.49 1.24 -6.88
N THR A 177 15.45 0.74 -7.53
CA THR A 177 15.51 -0.52 -8.30
C THR A 177 16.04 -0.27 -9.71
N LEU A 178 17.11 -1.00 -10.08
CA LEU A 178 17.62 -1.03 -11.45
C LEU A 178 17.18 -2.32 -12.13
N GLN A 179 16.38 -2.22 -13.18
CA GLN A 179 15.91 -3.37 -13.95
C GLN A 179 16.75 -3.56 -15.22
N PHE A 180 17.38 -4.73 -15.35
CA PHE A 180 18.11 -5.12 -16.54
C PHE A 180 17.38 -6.28 -17.22
N SER A 181 17.22 -6.21 -18.54
CA SER A 181 16.73 -7.33 -19.34
C SER A 181 17.87 -7.89 -20.17
N LEU A 182 18.25 -9.13 -19.89
CA LEU A 182 19.25 -9.83 -20.68
C LEU A 182 18.58 -10.38 -21.94
N LYS A 183 19.06 -9.94 -23.10
CA LYS A 183 18.70 -10.57 -24.35
C LYS A 183 19.50 -11.87 -24.49
N PRO A 184 18.86 -12.99 -24.88
CA PRO A 184 19.54 -14.27 -25.13
C PRO A 184 20.80 -14.16 -26.00
N SER A 185 20.81 -13.25 -26.98
CA SER A 185 21.94 -13.03 -27.89
C SER A 185 23.22 -12.49 -27.24
N ASN A 186 23.13 -11.90 -26.04
CA ASN A 186 24.26 -11.19 -25.41
C ASN A 186 24.73 -11.87 -24.11
N LEU A 187 24.05 -12.93 -23.67
CA LEU A 187 24.34 -13.63 -22.40
C LEU A 187 25.76 -14.21 -22.35
N VAL A 188 26.25 -14.74 -23.48
CA VAL A 188 27.60 -15.32 -23.57
C VAL A 188 28.68 -14.23 -23.38
N HIS A 189 28.59 -13.13 -24.13
CA HIS A 189 29.58 -12.04 -24.04
C HIS A 189 29.50 -11.21 -22.76
N THR A 190 28.29 -11.00 -22.23
CA THR A 190 28.10 -10.09 -21.08
C THR A 190 28.26 -10.77 -19.73
N ILE A 191 28.02 -12.08 -19.61
CA ILE A 191 28.04 -12.79 -18.32
C ILE A 191 29.03 -13.95 -18.32
N VAL A 192 28.98 -14.82 -19.34
CA VAL A 192 29.79 -16.05 -19.35
C VAL A 192 31.29 -15.72 -19.55
N GLU A 193 31.64 -14.87 -20.50
CA GLU A 193 33.03 -14.50 -20.78
C GLU A 193 33.73 -13.76 -19.61
N PRO A 194 33.11 -12.76 -18.94
CA PRO A 194 33.70 -12.12 -17.77
C PRO A 194 33.86 -13.08 -16.58
N LEU A 195 32.88 -13.97 -16.35
CA LEU A 195 32.98 -14.96 -15.28
C LEU A 195 34.10 -15.96 -15.53
N LEU A 196 34.23 -16.49 -16.75
CA LEU A 196 35.32 -17.42 -17.10
C LEU A 196 36.71 -16.80 -16.94
N LYS A 197 36.88 -15.52 -17.32
CA LYS A 197 38.14 -14.77 -17.11
C LYS A 197 38.45 -14.45 -15.65
N ALA A 198 37.45 -14.50 -14.76
CA ALA A 198 37.64 -14.24 -13.34
C ALA A 198 38.04 -15.51 -12.54
N VAL A 199 38.03 -16.69 -13.17
CA VAL A 199 38.42 -17.97 -12.54
C VAL A 199 39.79 -18.48 -13.02
N GLU A 200 40.49 -17.73 -13.87
CA GLU A 200 41.90 -17.93 -14.24
C GLU A 200 42.82 -17.04 -13.39
#